data_AF-A0A9J5WG82-F1
#
_entry.id   AF-A0A9J5WG82-F1
#
_cell.length_a   1.000
_cell.length_b   1.000
_cell.length_c   1.000
_cell.angle_alpha   90.00
_cell.angle_beta   90.00
_cell.angle_gamma   90.00
#
_symmetry.space_group_name_H-M   'P 1'
#
loop_
_entity.id
_entity.type
_entity.pdbx_description
1 polymer ?
#
loop_
_entity_poly.entity_id
_entity_poly.type
_entity_poly.pdbx_seq_one_letter_code
_entity_poly.pdbx_strand_id
1 'polypeptide(L)'
;MDQDIVNAMGFLAFTKQRLQNMRDNEFESLMDDVSSFCEKHDIAISEMDASYFPGKSKRKALDFTYSHHLRVEIFYVVIDLPLQELNNRFDALDSFIVYIRGSDKRFFNLKGISDLAKVLVKSDLHQI
;
A
#
# COMPACT_ATOMS: atom_id res chain seq x y z
N MET A 1 -21.79 13.55 15.80
CA MET A 1 -20.65 13.92 14.93
C MET A 1 -20.04 12.61 14.49
N ASP A 2 -20.12 12.26 13.21
CA ASP A 2 -19.61 10.96 12.74
C ASP A 2 -18.09 11.06 12.47
N GLN A 3 -17.36 11.29 13.56
CA GLN A 3 -15.91 11.46 13.57
C GLN A 3 -15.20 10.23 13.00
N ASP A 4 -15.87 9.07 13.05
CA ASP A 4 -15.36 7.80 12.56
C ASP A 4 -15.16 7.82 11.04
N ILE A 5 -16.04 8.46 10.28
CA ILE A 5 -15.88 8.62 8.82
C ILE A 5 -14.62 9.44 8.52
N VAL A 6 -14.45 10.59 9.19
CA VAL A 6 -13.29 11.46 8.97
C VAL A 6 -11.99 10.74 9.35
N ASN A 7 -12.00 10.03 10.48
CA ASN A 7 -10.86 9.26 10.96
C ASN A 7 -10.51 8.12 9.98
N ALA A 8 -11.50 7.35 9.53
CA ALA A 8 -11.30 6.25 8.59
C ALA A 8 -10.66 6.71 7.28
N MET A 9 -11.10 7.85 6.72
CA MET A 9 -10.49 8.42 5.52
C MET A 9 -9.05 8.88 5.75
N GLY A 10 -8.76 9.44 6.92
CA GLY A 10 -7.40 9.79 7.34
C GLY A 10 -6.49 8.56 7.44
N PHE A 11 -6.98 7.49 8.08
CA PHE A 11 -6.26 6.23 8.20
C PHE A 11 -5.99 5.57 6.84
N LEU A 12 -6.93 5.63 5.91
CA LEU A 12 -6.77 5.09 4.56
C LEU A 12 -5.64 5.79 3.80
N ALA A 13 -5.61 7.13 3.84
CA ALA A 13 -4.57 7.94 3.22
C ALA A 13 -3.19 7.67 3.87
N PHE A 14 -3.14 7.61 5.20
CA PHE A 14 -1.94 7.28 5.94
C PHE A 14 -1.42 5.87 5.61
N THR A 15 -2.31 4.88 5.52
CA THR A 15 -1.97 3.49 5.18
C THR A 15 -1.37 3.40 3.78
N LYS A 16 -1.98 4.09 2.80
CA LYS A 16 -1.43 4.19 1.44
C LYS A 16 -0.02 4.77 1.45
N GLN A 17 0.19 5.89 2.15
CA GLN A 17 1.51 6.51 2.27
C GLN A 17 2.54 5.58 2.92
N ARG A 18 2.15 4.87 3.99
CA ARG A 18 3.03 3.94 4.71
C ARG A 18 3.43 2.77 3.83
N LEU A 19 2.48 2.14 3.14
CA LEU A 19 2.75 1.04 2.21
C LEU A 19 3.70 1.48 1.08
N GLN A 20 3.49 2.67 0.54
CA GLN A 20 4.36 3.19 -0.53
C GLN A 20 5.77 3.47 -0.02
N ASN A 21 5.91 4.04 1.17
CA ASN A 21 7.22 4.22 1.80
C ASN A 21 7.91 2.88 2.10
N MET A 22 7.18 1.89 2.62
CA MET A 22 7.68 0.53 2.87
C MET A 22 8.27 -0.07 1.59
N ARG A 23 7.51 0.01 0.49
CA ARG A 23 7.90 -0.51 -0.81
C ARG A 23 9.18 0.14 -1.34
N ASP A 24 9.23 1.46 -1.32
CA ASP A 24 10.25 2.21 -2.05
C ASP A 24 11.56 2.34 -1.25
N ASN A 25 11.49 2.37 0.09
CA ASN A 25 12.61 2.76 0.94
C ASN A 25 13.00 1.74 2.02
N GLU A 26 12.15 0.79 2.41
CA GLU A 26 12.36 0.00 3.64
C GLU A 26 12.81 -1.44 3.40
N PHE A 27 13.04 -1.84 2.15
CA PHE A 27 13.51 -3.20 1.84
C PHE A 27 14.87 -3.49 2.49
N GLU A 28 15.87 -2.60 2.31
CA GLU A 28 17.22 -2.84 2.85
C GLU A 28 17.22 -2.85 4.38
N SER A 29 16.52 -1.90 5.01
CA SER A 29 16.42 -1.88 6.48
C SER A 29 15.72 -3.12 7.04
N LEU A 30 14.72 -3.65 6.34
CA LEU A 30 14.08 -4.92 6.73
C LEU A 30 15.06 -6.08 6.63
N MET A 31 15.88 -6.11 5.57
CA MET A 31 16.90 -7.15 5.41
C MET A 31 18.00 -7.06 6.47
N ASP A 32 18.39 -5.86 6.89
CA ASP A 32 19.33 -5.64 7.99
C ASP A 32 18.75 -6.17 9.32
N ASP A 33 17.48 -5.85 9.62
CA ASP A 33 16.79 -6.33 10.82
C ASP A 33 16.66 -7.86 10.83
N VAL A 34 16.31 -8.46 9.70
CA VAL A 34 16.23 -9.93 9.53
C VAL A 34 17.60 -10.57 9.71
N SER A 35 18.66 -9.97 9.14
CA SER A 35 20.03 -10.48 9.27
C SER A 35 20.50 -10.44 10.72
N SER A 36 20.30 -9.31 11.40
CA SER A 36 20.60 -9.13 12.83
C SER A 36 19.85 -10.14 13.71
N PHE A 37 18.57 -10.38 13.42
CA PHE A 37 17.79 -11.41 14.10
C PHE A 37 18.37 -12.81 13.89
N CYS A 38 18.69 -13.17 12.64
CA CYS A 38 19.25 -14.48 12.31
C CYS A 38 20.60 -14.71 13.01
N GLU A 39 21.50 -13.72 12.99
CA GLU A 39 22.78 -13.77 13.68
C GLU A 39 22.61 -13.98 15.19
N LYS A 40 21.69 -13.23 15.81
CA LYS A 40 21.41 -13.34 17.25
C LYS A 40 20.89 -14.72 17.67
N HIS A 41 20.29 -15.46 16.75
CA HIS A 41 19.63 -16.74 17.01
C HIS A 41 20.34 -17.93 16.34
N ASP A 42 21.57 -17.74 15.86
CA ASP A 42 22.37 -18.77 15.16
C ASP A 42 21.62 -19.40 13.97
N ILE A 43 20.77 -18.62 13.29
CA ILE A 43 20.05 -19.03 12.09
C ILE A 43 20.94 -18.76 10.88
N ALA A 44 21.24 -19.80 10.11
CA ALA A 44 22.03 -19.67 8.89
C ALA A 44 21.33 -18.78 7.86
N ILE A 45 22.00 -17.72 7.41
CA ILE A 45 21.53 -16.83 6.35
C ILE A 45 21.93 -17.42 4.99
N SER A 46 20.98 -17.46 4.05
CA SER A 46 21.23 -17.88 2.67
C SER A 46 22.16 -16.91 1.93
N GLU A 47 22.98 -17.41 1.01
CA GLU A 47 23.82 -16.56 0.14
C GLU A 47 22.95 -15.71 -0.79
N MET A 48 22.87 -14.40 -0.50
CA MET A 48 21.95 -13.47 -1.15
C MET A 48 22.28 -13.20 -2.62
N ASP A 49 23.56 -13.30 -2.98
CA ASP A 49 24.07 -13.09 -4.34
C ASP A 49 24.06 -14.37 -5.18
N ALA A 50 23.75 -15.52 -4.57
CA ALA A 50 23.63 -16.77 -5.31
C ALA A 50 22.44 -16.71 -6.28
N SER A 51 22.59 -17.39 -7.42
CA SER A 51 21.50 -17.51 -8.39
C SER A 51 20.27 -18.19 -7.77
N TYR A 52 19.10 -17.61 -8.02
CA TYR A 52 17.84 -18.17 -7.57
C TYR A 52 17.34 -19.27 -8.53
N PHE A 53 16.93 -20.40 -7.96
CA PHE A 53 16.37 -21.53 -8.70
C PHE A 53 14.97 -21.87 -8.16
N PRO A 54 13.89 -21.48 -8.88
CA PRO A 54 12.54 -21.85 -8.46
C PRO A 54 12.33 -23.36 -8.59
N GLY A 55 12.14 -24.04 -7.45
CA GLY A 55 11.85 -25.48 -7.37
C GLY A 55 13.06 -26.41 -7.56
N LYS A 56 12.83 -27.68 -7.93
CA LYS A 56 13.89 -28.71 -8.04
C LYS A 56 14.67 -28.68 -9.36
N SER A 57 14.37 -27.75 -10.27
CA SER A 57 14.95 -27.73 -11.61
C SER A 57 16.13 -26.78 -11.70
N LYS A 58 17.35 -27.33 -11.79
CA LYS A 58 18.57 -26.56 -12.09
C LYS A 58 18.68 -26.08 -13.55
N ARG A 59 17.71 -26.45 -14.42
CA ARG A 59 17.79 -26.21 -15.87
C ARG A 59 17.30 -24.82 -16.31
N LYS A 60 16.71 -24.05 -15.40
CA LYS A 60 16.35 -22.65 -15.62
C LYS A 60 16.99 -21.82 -14.52
N ALA A 61 18.29 -21.56 -14.66
CA ALA A 61 18.86 -20.42 -13.98
C ALA A 61 18.11 -19.20 -14.53
N LEU A 62 17.27 -18.58 -13.70
CA LEU A 62 16.93 -17.19 -13.94
C LEU A 62 18.20 -16.41 -13.59
N ASP A 63 18.55 -15.42 -14.41
CA ASP A 63 19.77 -14.61 -14.24
C ASP A 63 19.62 -13.61 -13.06
N PHE A 64 18.90 -14.02 -12.02
CA PHE A 64 18.49 -13.22 -10.87
C PHE A 64 19.01 -13.85 -9.58
N THR A 65 19.43 -12.99 -8.65
CA THR A 65 19.94 -13.41 -7.34
C THR A 65 18.80 -13.75 -6.38
N TYR A 66 19.12 -14.43 -5.28
CA TYR A 66 18.15 -14.69 -4.20
C TYR A 66 17.57 -13.39 -3.64
N SER A 67 18.42 -12.37 -3.46
CA SER A 67 18.00 -11.02 -3.06
C SER A 67 16.98 -10.42 -4.03
N HIS A 68 17.20 -10.56 -5.35
CA HIS A 68 16.24 -10.07 -6.34
C HIS A 68 14.88 -10.77 -6.24
N HIS A 69 14.87 -12.09 -6.08
CA HIS A 69 13.64 -12.85 -5.91
C HIS A 69 12.86 -12.39 -4.67
N LEU A 70 13.52 -12.25 -3.52
CA LEU A 70 12.91 -11.75 -2.29
C LEU A 70 12.33 -10.33 -2.46
N ARG A 71 13.08 -9.44 -3.12
CA ARG A 71 12.65 -8.04 -3.31
C ARG A 71 11.49 -7.90 -4.29
N VAL A 72 11.66 -8.45 -5.48
CA VAL A 72 10.77 -8.17 -6.61
C VAL A 72 9.59 -9.13 -6.66
N GLU A 73 9.83 -10.42 -6.48
CA GLU A 73 8.77 -11.42 -6.63
C GLU A 73 7.96 -11.65 -5.35
N ILE A 74 8.52 -11.31 -4.19
CA ILE A 74 7.84 -11.47 -2.89
C ILE A 74 7.49 -10.11 -2.30
N PHE A 75 8.48 -9.30 -1.90
CA PHE A 75 8.24 -8.09 -1.13
C PHE A 75 7.39 -7.07 -1.87
N TYR A 76 7.75 -6.73 -3.11
CA TYR A 76 6.94 -5.82 -3.93
C TYR A 76 5.56 -6.38 -4.21
N VAL A 77 5.43 -7.67 -4.56
CA VAL A 77 4.12 -8.28 -4.84
C VAL A 77 3.19 -8.17 -3.62
N VAL A 78 3.69 -8.46 -2.42
CA VAL A 78 2.90 -8.40 -1.19
C VAL A 78 2.41 -6.97 -0.89
N ILE A 79 3.21 -5.95 -1.20
CA ILE A 79 2.86 -4.54 -0.92
C ILE A 79 2.05 -3.91 -2.06
N ASP A 80 2.30 -4.31 -3.31
CA ASP A 80 1.66 -3.75 -4.50
C ASP A 80 0.18 -4.14 -4.57
N LEU A 81 -0.18 -5.33 -4.09
CA LEU A 81 -1.58 -5.77 -4.01
C LEU A 81 -2.47 -4.79 -3.22
N PRO A 82 -2.20 -4.50 -1.93
CA PRO A 82 -3.00 -3.54 -1.18
C PRO A 82 -2.85 -2.10 -1.71
N LEU A 83 -1.67 -1.70 -2.21
CA LEU A 83 -1.49 -0.38 -2.82
C LEU A 83 -2.38 -0.18 -4.04
N GLN A 84 -2.45 -1.17 -4.93
CA GLN A 84 -3.27 -1.12 -6.13
C GLN A 84 -4.75 -1.03 -5.75
N GLU A 85 -5.22 -1.85 -4.81
CA GLU A 85 -6.61 -1.77 -4.35
C GLU A 85 -6.93 -0.40 -3.76
N LEU A 86 -6.04 0.15 -2.91
CA LEU A 86 -6.22 1.49 -2.37
C LEU A 86 -6.28 2.54 -3.48
N ASN A 87 -5.36 2.50 -4.44
CA ASN A 87 -5.35 3.42 -5.57
C ASN A 87 -6.66 3.37 -6.36
N ASN A 88 -7.15 2.17 -6.69
CA ASN A 88 -8.41 2.01 -7.41
C ASN A 88 -9.60 2.62 -6.64
N ARG A 89 -9.63 2.45 -5.31
CA ARG A 89 -10.68 3.03 -4.45
C ARG A 89 -10.60 4.55 -4.40
N PHE A 90 -9.38 5.11 -4.31
CA PHE A 90 -9.16 6.55 -4.35
C PHE A 90 -9.58 7.14 -5.71
N ASP A 91 -9.22 6.50 -6.82
CA ASP A 91 -9.59 6.96 -8.18
C ASP A 91 -11.10 6.95 -8.40
N ALA A 92 -11.79 5.90 -7.92
CA ALA A 92 -13.25 5.82 -7.95
C ALA A 92 -13.89 6.95 -7.14
N LEU A 93 -13.32 7.28 -5.99
CA LEU A 93 -13.82 8.34 -5.11
C LEU A 93 -13.54 9.74 -5.65
N ASP A 94 -12.38 9.96 -6.27
CA ASP A 94 -12.08 11.20 -6.97
C ASP A 94 -13.05 11.41 -8.14
N SER A 95 -13.35 10.35 -8.89
CA SER A 95 -14.37 10.37 -9.95
C SER A 95 -15.75 10.72 -9.40
N PHE A 96 -16.14 10.16 -8.26
CA PHE A 96 -17.40 10.49 -7.58
C PHE A 96 -17.43 11.95 -7.12
N ILE A 97 -16.34 12.47 -6.53
CA ILE A 97 -16.23 13.87 -6.11
C ILE A 97 -16.41 14.81 -7.30
N VAL A 98 -15.79 14.51 -8.44
CA VAL A 98 -15.95 15.31 -9.67
C VAL A 98 -17.41 15.31 -10.13
N TYR A 99 -18.06 14.14 -10.13
CA TYR A 99 -19.46 14.01 -10.51
C TYR A 99 -20.38 14.87 -9.64
N ILE A 100 -20.34 14.72 -8.31
CA ILE A 100 -21.24 15.44 -7.40
C ILE A 100 -21.02 16.95 -7.40
N ARG A 101 -19.78 17.43 -7.65
CA ARG A 101 -19.48 18.86 -7.82
C ARG A 101 -20.26 19.48 -8.98
N GLY A 102 -20.43 18.72 -10.07
CA GLY A 102 -21.17 19.15 -11.25
C GLY A 102 -22.68 18.97 -11.14
N SER A 103 -23.14 18.01 -10.32
CA SER A 103 -24.57 17.69 -10.19
C SER A 103 -25.31 18.51 -9.13
N ASP A 104 -24.65 18.92 -8.04
CA ASP A 104 -25.31 19.59 -6.92
C ASP A 104 -24.45 20.72 -6.33
N LYS A 105 -25.03 21.92 -6.28
CA LYS A 105 -24.39 23.16 -5.79
C LYS A 105 -23.92 23.06 -4.34
N ARG A 106 -24.50 22.16 -3.52
CA ARG A 106 -24.05 21.88 -2.15
C ARG A 106 -22.61 21.37 -2.11
N PHE A 107 -22.15 20.70 -3.16
CA PHE A 107 -20.85 20.05 -3.23
C PHE A 107 -19.86 20.74 -4.17
N PHE A 108 -20.22 21.85 -4.83
CA PHE A 108 -19.36 22.58 -5.79
C PHE A 108 -17.98 22.96 -5.21
N ASN A 109 -17.90 23.29 -3.92
CA ASN A 109 -16.68 23.75 -3.26
C ASN A 109 -15.80 22.64 -2.66
N LEU A 110 -16.14 21.36 -2.88
CA LEU A 110 -15.28 20.27 -2.40
C LEU A 110 -13.88 20.43 -3.01
N LYS A 111 -12.81 20.22 -2.25
CA LYS A 111 -11.43 20.17 -2.79
C LYS A 111 -10.83 18.78 -2.75
N GLY A 112 -11.39 17.90 -1.93
CA GLY A 112 -11.00 16.50 -1.86
C GLY A 112 -11.81 15.74 -0.82
N ILE A 113 -11.29 14.58 -0.46
CA ILE A 113 -11.95 13.57 0.37
C ILE A 113 -12.33 14.06 1.77
N SER A 114 -11.49 14.91 2.38
CA SER A 114 -11.74 15.48 3.71
C SER A 114 -12.92 16.45 3.69
N ASP A 115 -13.10 17.19 2.61
CA ASP A 115 -14.25 18.08 2.46
C ASP A 115 -15.52 17.27 2.21
N LEU A 116 -15.43 16.20 1.41
CA LEU A 116 -16.56 15.31 1.15
C LEU A 116 -17.04 14.68 2.45
N ALA A 117 -16.14 14.11 3.26
CA ALA A 117 -16.47 13.54 4.56
C ALA A 117 -17.18 14.57 5.46
N LYS A 118 -16.66 15.80 5.53
CA LYS A 118 -17.30 16.88 6.31
C LYS A 118 -18.70 17.23 5.81
N VAL A 119 -18.91 17.29 4.49
CA VAL A 119 -20.22 17.64 3.92
C VAL A 119 -21.22 16.49 4.08
N LEU A 120 -20.81 15.23 3.91
CA LEU A 120 -21.67 14.06 4.14
C LEU A 120 -22.17 13.99 5.59
N VAL A 121 -21.28 14.26 6.55
CA VAL A 121 -21.65 14.34 7.98
C VAL A 121 -22.60 15.51 8.23
N LYS A 122 -22.37 16.67 7.60
CA LYS A 122 -23.23 17.86 7.79
C LYS A 122 -24.60 17.76 7.11
N SER A 123 -24.77 16.89 6.13
CA SER A 123 -25.99 16.77 5.33
C SER A 123 -26.89 15.60 5.74
N ASP A 124 -26.57 14.91 6.84
CA ASP A 124 -27.26 13.72 7.35
C ASP A 124 -27.44 12.58 6.34
N LEU A 125 -26.66 12.59 5.24
CA LEU A 125 -26.66 11.56 4.19
C LEU A 125 -25.92 10.27 4.58
N HIS A 126 -25.39 10.19 5.80
CA HIS A 126 -24.72 8.98 6.32
C HIS A 126 -25.71 7.94 6.89
N GLN A 127 -27.02 8.25 6.93
CA GLN A 127 -28.08 7.39 7.50
C GLN A 127 -29.03 6.77 6.46
N ILE A 128 -28.72 6.89 5.16
CA ILE A 128 -29.48 6.28 4.06
C ILE A 128 -28.71 5.07 3.54
#